data_AF-A0A7S0TM87-F1
#
_entry.id   AF-A0A7S0TM87-F1
#
_cell.length_a   1.000
_cell.length_b   1.000
_cell.length_c   1.000
_cell.angle_alpha   90.00
_cell.angle_beta   90.00
_cell.angle_gamma   90.00
#
_symmetry.space_group_name_H-M   'P 1'
#
loop_
_entity.id
_entity.type
_entity.pdbx_description
1 polymer ?
#
loop_
_entity_poly.entity_id
_entity_poly.type
_entity_poly.pdbx_seq_one_letter_code
_entity_poly.pdbx_strand_id
1 'polypeptide(L)'
;LCPSVASLCGISVCVVLVSSGAMLYRRSTLAGCLVLLSHSVTAFVSPAVSLRALTVMRHKGCVSTLAMNGSKSNKHRVQFSGGGEVEVRDGELLRTALLRGGITPHNGRSTLINCRGLGTCGTCAVEIQGHVQPPEWNKSERLRLNFPPHSPPSNARLRLACQVRVYGDLEITKYKGFWGQYESKCEGERGDFSAPFGDLEFVLDP
;
A
#
# COMPACT_ATOMS: atom_id res chain seq x y z
N LEU A 1 32.24 8.72 -35.34
CA LEU A 1 33.54 8.66 -34.64
C LEU A 1 33.58 9.80 -33.62
N CYS A 2 33.19 9.50 -32.38
CA CYS A 2 33.35 10.31 -31.17
C CYS A 2 33.51 9.31 -30.01
N PRO A 3 34.44 9.50 -29.06
CA PRO A 3 34.73 8.48 -28.05
C PRO A 3 33.84 8.60 -26.80
N SER A 4 33.40 7.44 -26.32
CA SER A 4 33.35 6.97 -24.92
C SER A 4 33.45 8.00 -23.79
N VAL A 5 32.44 8.01 -22.91
CA VAL A 5 32.63 7.93 -21.44
C VAL A 5 31.43 7.22 -20.79
N ALA A 6 31.61 5.95 -20.47
CA ALA A 6 30.79 5.23 -19.49
C ALA A 6 31.44 5.42 -18.11
N SER A 7 30.71 6.01 -17.16
CA SER A 7 31.13 6.08 -15.77
C SER A 7 30.36 5.02 -14.98
N LEU A 8 31.03 3.90 -14.71
CA LEU A 8 30.64 2.92 -13.69
C LEU A 8 31.49 3.22 -12.46
N CYS A 9 30.88 3.78 -11.41
CA CYS A 9 31.52 3.93 -10.12
C CYS A 9 31.13 2.72 -9.25
N GLY A 10 32.09 1.81 -9.05
CA GLY A 10 31.93 0.61 -8.27
C GLY A 10 31.94 0.90 -6.76
N ILE A 11 31.10 0.16 -6.04
CA ILE A 11 31.27 -0.06 -4.61
C ILE A 11 31.70 -1.52 -4.46
N SER A 12 32.99 -1.70 -4.16
CA SER A 12 33.56 -2.99 -3.79
C SER A 12 33.16 -3.29 -2.35
N VAL A 13 32.24 -4.24 -2.14
CA VAL A 13 31.99 -4.81 -0.82
C VAL A 13 32.85 -6.07 -0.70
N CYS A 14 33.94 -5.95 0.06
CA CYS A 14 34.79 -7.08 0.42
C CYS A 14 34.02 -8.00 1.39
N VAL A 15 33.59 -9.16 0.90
CA VAL A 15 33.12 -10.27 1.73
C VAL A 15 34.33 -10.95 2.33
N VAL A 16 34.56 -10.79 3.64
CA VAL A 16 35.52 -11.61 4.38
C VAL A 16 34.77 -12.83 4.93
N LEU A 17 34.97 -13.96 4.25
CA LEU A 17 34.61 -15.29 4.74
C LEU A 17 35.57 -15.69 5.87
N VAL A 18 35.05 -15.83 7.09
CA VAL A 18 35.75 -16.56 8.17
C VAL A 18 35.04 -17.90 8.36
N SER A 19 35.66 -18.95 7.83
CA SER A 19 35.28 -20.34 8.04
C SER A 19 35.70 -20.79 9.44
N SER A 20 34.79 -21.35 10.23
CA SER A 20 35.12 -22.21 11.38
C SER A 20 33.94 -23.08 11.80
N GLY A 21 34.15 -24.40 11.76
CA GLY A 21 33.56 -25.33 12.71
C GLY A 21 32.26 -26.05 12.29
N ALA A 22 32.40 -27.20 11.65
CA ALA A 22 31.36 -28.22 11.60
C ALA A 22 31.22 -28.89 12.98
N MET A 23 30.00 -29.00 13.50
CA MET A 23 29.65 -30.03 14.47
C MET A 23 28.31 -30.68 14.08
N LEU A 24 28.41 -31.91 13.61
CA LEU A 24 27.32 -32.86 13.44
C LEU A 24 26.70 -33.14 14.81
N TYR A 25 25.41 -32.87 15.00
CA TYR A 25 24.66 -33.43 16.12
C TYR A 25 23.57 -34.37 15.61
N ARG A 26 23.80 -35.66 15.88
CA ARG A 26 22.96 -36.81 15.53
C ARG A 26 21.89 -36.98 16.62
N ARG A 27 20.63 -37.18 16.20
CA ARG A 27 19.53 -37.65 17.07
C ARG A 27 19.91 -38.97 17.75
N SER A 28 19.67 -39.10 19.05
CA SER A 28 19.14 -40.32 19.71
C SER A 28 18.80 -40.05 21.17
N THR A 29 17.83 -40.81 21.65
CA THR A 29 17.02 -40.74 22.88
C THR A 29 17.75 -41.13 24.16
N LEU A 30 17.41 -40.49 25.30
CA LEU A 30 16.97 -41.07 26.59
C LEU A 30 17.45 -40.28 27.82
N ALA A 31 16.56 -40.30 28.82
CA ALA A 31 16.76 -40.16 30.26
C ALA A 31 17.27 -38.82 30.82
N GLY A 32 16.38 -38.18 31.57
CA GLY A 32 16.69 -37.03 32.41
C GLY A 32 17.61 -37.39 33.57
N CYS A 33 18.40 -36.41 33.99
CA CYS A 33 18.92 -36.33 35.34
C CYS A 33 19.07 -34.85 35.71
N LEU A 34 18.31 -34.46 36.72
CA LEU A 34 18.32 -33.16 37.38
C LEU A 34 19.62 -33.03 38.17
N VAL A 35 20.45 -32.03 37.86
CA VAL A 35 21.58 -31.65 38.73
C VAL A 35 21.57 -30.12 38.87
N LEU A 36 21.12 -29.68 40.04
CA LEU A 36 21.25 -28.32 40.54
C LEU A 36 22.73 -28.08 40.90
N LEU A 37 23.38 -27.11 40.24
CA LEU A 37 24.67 -26.61 40.67
C LEU A 37 24.64 -25.08 40.73
N SER A 38 24.42 -24.60 41.95
CA SER A 38 24.66 -23.23 42.39
C SER A 38 26.11 -22.83 42.13
N HIS A 39 26.33 -21.83 41.28
CA HIS A 39 27.59 -21.13 41.18
C HIS A 39 27.34 -19.64 41.43
N SER A 40 27.79 -19.18 42.59
CA SER A 40 27.91 -17.77 42.94
C SER A 40 28.96 -17.13 42.05
N VAL A 41 28.55 -16.20 41.19
CA VAL A 41 29.46 -15.36 40.41
C VAL A 41 29.55 -14.00 41.09
N THR A 42 30.68 -13.75 41.74
CA THR A 42 31.06 -12.43 42.25
C THR A 42 31.41 -11.52 41.07
N ALA A 43 30.62 -10.47 40.85
CA ALA A 43 30.87 -9.47 39.83
C ALA A 43 31.99 -8.51 40.25
N PHE A 44 33.12 -8.55 39.54
CA PHE A 44 34.16 -7.53 39.57
C PHE A 44 33.71 -6.36 38.68
N VAL A 45 33.52 -5.18 39.27
CA VAL A 45 33.17 -3.95 38.55
C VAL A 45 34.45 -3.14 38.36
N SER A 46 34.96 -3.07 37.12
CA SER A 46 36.02 -2.13 36.74
C SER A 46 35.40 -0.81 36.25
N PRO A 47 35.82 0.36 36.77
CA PRO A 47 35.43 1.64 36.22
C PRO A 47 36.47 2.08 35.19
N ALA A 48 36.00 2.45 33.99
CA ALA A 48 36.58 3.46 33.08
C ALA A 48 36.32 3.07 31.63
N VAL A 49 35.21 3.53 31.07
CA VAL A 49 35.12 3.78 29.63
C VAL A 49 34.84 5.26 29.44
N SER A 50 35.85 5.94 28.93
CA SER A 50 35.85 7.35 28.57
C SER A 50 34.81 7.60 27.46
N LEU A 51 33.84 8.46 27.74
CA LEU A 51 32.88 8.96 26.77
C LEU A 51 33.61 9.83 25.74
N ARG A 52 33.90 9.27 24.57
CA ARG A 52 34.18 10.08 23.38
C ARG A 52 32.86 10.50 22.75
N ALA A 53 32.62 11.81 22.75
CA ALA A 53 31.52 12.45 22.05
C ALA A 53 31.54 12.07 20.56
N LEU A 54 30.49 11.39 20.12
CA LEU A 54 30.19 11.21 18.70
C LEU A 54 29.59 12.51 18.17
N THR A 55 30.41 13.31 17.50
CA THR A 55 29.94 14.45 16.71
C THR A 55 29.10 13.92 15.55
N VAL A 56 27.78 14.07 15.64
CA VAL A 56 26.86 13.78 14.54
C VAL A 56 27.14 14.78 13.40
N MET A 57 27.84 14.32 12.37
CA MET A 57 27.98 15.06 11.12
C MET A 57 26.60 15.16 10.47
N ARG A 58 25.99 16.35 10.53
CA ARG A 58 24.83 16.72 9.72
C ARG A 58 25.25 16.65 8.25
N HIS A 59 24.91 15.55 7.57
CA HIS A 59 24.85 15.54 6.13
C HIS A 59 23.81 16.58 5.71
N LYS A 60 24.27 17.69 5.12
CA LYS A 60 23.42 18.58 4.33
C LYS A 60 22.96 17.77 3.13
N GLY A 61 21.86 17.04 3.31
CA GLY A 61 21.13 16.41 2.22
C GLY A 61 20.74 17.51 1.25
N CYS A 62 21.37 17.51 0.09
CA CYS A 62 20.88 18.23 -1.07
C CYS A 62 19.54 17.56 -1.44
N VAL A 63 18.45 18.08 -0.89
CA VAL A 63 17.12 17.81 -1.43
C VAL A 63 17.10 18.53 -2.75
N SER A 64 17.48 17.82 -3.82
CA SER A 64 17.23 18.29 -5.17
C SER A 64 15.72 18.37 -5.34
N THR A 65 15.18 19.58 -5.16
CA THR A 65 13.87 19.94 -5.67
C THR A 65 13.94 19.78 -7.18
N LEU A 66 13.63 18.59 -7.66
CA LEU A 66 13.25 18.37 -9.05
C LEU A 66 12.03 19.24 -9.28
N ALA A 67 12.24 20.36 -9.97
CA ALA A 67 11.16 21.17 -10.50
C ALA A 67 10.29 20.26 -11.36
N MET A 68 9.08 19.95 -10.87
CA MET A 68 8.06 19.27 -11.64
C MET A 68 7.67 20.23 -12.76
N ASN A 69 8.25 20.04 -13.96
CA ASN A 69 7.76 20.69 -15.17
C ASN A 69 6.27 20.34 -15.29
N GLY A 70 5.42 21.36 -15.19
CA GLY A 70 3.97 21.23 -15.24
C GLY A 70 3.52 20.76 -16.62
N SER A 71 3.59 19.45 -16.85
CA SER A 71 2.80 18.81 -17.89
C SER A 71 1.34 19.08 -17.57
N LYS A 72 0.60 19.76 -18.46
CA LYS A 72 -0.85 19.85 -18.35
C LYS A 72 -1.40 18.42 -18.42
N SER A 73 -1.74 17.85 -17.27
CA SER A 73 -2.42 16.56 -17.18
C SER A 73 -3.78 16.66 -17.86
N ASN A 74 -4.16 15.68 -18.68
CA ASN A 74 -5.49 15.65 -19.29
C ASN A 74 -6.57 15.56 -18.21
N LYS A 75 -7.75 16.09 -18.52
CA LYS A 75 -8.94 15.99 -17.68
C LYS A 75 -9.89 14.95 -18.26
N HIS A 76 -10.55 14.22 -17.38
CA HIS A 76 -11.49 13.15 -17.67
C HIS A 76 -12.76 13.35 -16.85
N ARG A 77 -13.86 12.76 -17.32
CA ARG A 77 -15.11 12.63 -16.55
C ARG A 77 -15.26 11.22 -16.03
N VAL A 78 -15.60 11.12 -14.75
CA VAL A 78 -15.96 9.86 -14.11
C VAL A 78 -17.43 9.94 -13.72
N GLN A 79 -18.26 9.14 -14.39
CA GLN A 79 -19.69 9.04 -14.14
C GLN A 79 -19.99 7.88 -13.19
N PHE A 80 -20.80 8.10 -12.16
CA PHE A 80 -21.18 7.06 -11.21
C PHE A 80 -22.63 6.62 -11.46
N SER A 81 -22.88 5.31 -11.57
CA SER A 81 -24.18 4.75 -11.97
C SER A 81 -25.33 5.10 -11.02
N GLY A 82 -25.01 5.47 -9.78
CA GLY A 82 -25.94 6.00 -8.78
C GLY A 82 -26.03 7.53 -8.80
N GLY A 83 -25.77 8.17 -9.93
CA GLY A 83 -25.82 9.62 -10.05
C GLY A 83 -24.56 10.32 -9.53
N GLY A 84 -24.30 11.48 -10.14
CA GLY A 84 -23.11 12.28 -9.91
C GLY A 84 -22.01 12.00 -10.93
N GLU A 85 -21.23 13.04 -11.18
CA GLU A 85 -20.03 12.99 -12.00
C GLU A 85 -18.95 13.82 -11.32
N VAL A 86 -17.70 13.45 -11.55
CA VAL A 86 -16.53 14.20 -11.06
C VAL A 86 -15.55 14.40 -12.20
N GLU A 87 -14.94 15.60 -12.24
CA GLU A 87 -13.81 15.89 -13.13
C GLU A 87 -12.52 15.42 -12.46
N VAL A 88 -11.71 14.65 -13.18
CA VAL A 88 -10.52 13.98 -12.64
C VAL A 88 -9.35 14.19 -13.61
N ARG A 89 -8.14 14.40 -13.10
CA ARG A 89 -6.94 14.49 -13.95
C ARG A 89 -6.28 13.13 -14.13
N ASP A 90 -5.50 13.01 -15.21
CA ASP A 90 -4.61 11.88 -15.44
C ASP A 90 -3.81 11.52 -14.18
N GLY A 91 -3.84 10.25 -13.82
CA GLY A 91 -3.07 9.70 -12.70
C GLY A 91 -3.70 9.89 -11.32
N GLU A 92 -4.82 10.59 -11.18
CA GLU A 92 -5.51 10.68 -9.89
C GLU A 92 -6.07 9.32 -9.47
N LEU A 93 -6.02 9.02 -8.16
CA LEU A 93 -6.56 7.79 -7.60
C LEU A 93 -8.09 7.86 -7.59
N LEU A 94 -8.75 6.83 -8.14
CA LEU A 94 -10.20 6.85 -8.35
C LEU A 94 -10.98 7.07 -7.04
N ARG A 95 -10.62 6.38 -5.95
CA ARG A 95 -11.26 6.56 -4.64
C ARG A 95 -11.14 8.01 -4.16
N THR A 96 -9.95 8.59 -4.20
CA THR A 96 -9.70 9.96 -3.76
C THR A 96 -10.52 10.96 -4.57
N ALA A 97 -10.52 10.80 -5.90
CA ALA A 97 -11.24 11.68 -6.81
C ALA A 97 -12.76 11.65 -6.58
N LEU A 98 -13.33 10.45 -6.42
CA LEU A 98 -14.74 10.30 -6.08
C LEU A 98 -15.09 11.00 -4.77
N LEU A 99 -14.35 10.69 -3.69
CA LEU A 99 -14.64 11.23 -2.35
C LEU A 99 -14.50 12.75 -2.28
N ARG A 100 -13.51 13.33 -2.98
CA ARG A 100 -13.34 14.79 -3.09
C ARG A 100 -14.47 15.45 -3.86
N GLY A 101 -15.04 14.75 -4.85
CA GLY A 101 -16.21 15.22 -5.60
C GLY A 101 -17.54 14.89 -4.94
N GLY A 102 -17.55 14.49 -3.66
CA GLY A 102 -18.78 14.20 -2.92
C GLY A 102 -19.46 12.89 -3.31
N ILE A 103 -18.74 11.95 -3.91
CA ILE A 103 -19.27 10.62 -4.28
C ILE A 103 -18.51 9.54 -3.51
N THR A 104 -19.23 8.60 -2.90
CA THR A 104 -18.60 7.50 -2.17
C THR A 104 -18.70 6.16 -2.91
N PRO A 105 -17.58 5.42 -3.08
CA PRO A 105 -17.62 4.03 -3.55
C PRO A 105 -17.99 3.03 -2.43
N HIS A 106 -18.34 3.53 -1.23
CA HIS A 106 -18.65 2.75 -0.04
C HIS A 106 -20.16 2.74 0.22
N ASN A 107 -20.68 1.58 0.61
CA ASN A 107 -22.11 1.40 0.90
C ASN A 107 -22.40 1.55 2.41
N GLY A 108 -23.45 2.29 2.75
CA GLY A 108 -23.97 2.40 4.12
C GLY A 108 -22.86 2.68 5.15
N ARG A 109 -22.79 1.84 6.20
CA ARG A 109 -21.80 2.00 7.29
C ARG A 109 -20.35 1.86 6.84
N SER A 110 -20.05 1.25 5.69
CA SER A 110 -18.67 1.11 5.20
C SER A 110 -18.02 2.46 4.86
N THR A 111 -18.80 3.53 4.69
CA THR A 111 -18.31 4.92 4.67
C THR A 111 -17.49 5.28 5.92
N LEU A 112 -17.87 4.75 7.08
CA LEU A 112 -17.22 5.03 8.37
C LEU A 112 -16.15 3.99 8.74
N ILE A 113 -16.26 2.74 8.27
CA ILE A 113 -15.39 1.62 8.69
C ILE A 113 -14.58 0.98 7.55
N ASN A 114 -14.18 1.75 6.55
CA ASN A 114 -13.28 1.27 5.49
C ASN A 114 -11.79 1.42 5.85
N CYS A 115 -10.92 0.85 5.01
CA CYS A 115 -9.46 0.81 5.21
C CYS A 115 -8.69 2.03 4.66
N ARG A 116 -9.39 3.10 4.27
CA ARG A 116 -8.82 4.40 3.84
C ARG A 116 -7.75 4.34 2.74
N GLY A 117 -7.78 3.32 1.90
CA GLY A 117 -6.86 3.19 0.76
C GLY A 117 -6.00 1.94 0.74
N LEU A 118 -5.86 1.23 1.86
CA LEU A 118 -4.93 0.10 2.02
C LEU A 118 -5.21 -1.14 1.12
N GLY A 119 -6.33 -1.19 0.42
CA GLY A 119 -6.71 -2.36 -0.40
C GLY A 119 -7.12 -3.61 0.39
N THR A 120 -7.31 -3.52 1.72
CA THR A 120 -7.56 -4.69 2.60
C THR A 120 -9.03 -4.95 2.92
N CYS A 121 -9.90 -3.93 2.93
CA CYS A 121 -11.30 -4.13 3.34
C CYS A 121 -12.24 -4.58 2.21
N GLY A 122 -11.92 -4.23 0.96
CA GLY A 122 -12.74 -4.53 -0.23
C GLY A 122 -14.03 -3.70 -0.37
N THR A 123 -14.35 -2.80 0.56
CA THR A 123 -15.65 -2.08 0.55
C THR A 123 -15.76 -1.03 -0.55
N CYS A 124 -14.64 -0.63 -1.16
CA CYS A 124 -14.59 0.22 -2.35
C CYS A 124 -14.62 -0.56 -3.68
N ALA A 125 -15.03 -1.83 -3.65
CA ALA A 125 -15.17 -2.63 -4.88
C ALA A 125 -16.25 -2.02 -5.79
N VAL A 126 -15.88 -1.76 -7.04
CA VAL A 126 -16.72 -1.18 -8.10
C VAL A 126 -16.42 -1.88 -9.41
N GLU A 127 -17.39 -1.88 -10.32
CA GLU A 127 -17.11 -2.20 -11.73
C GLU A 127 -16.72 -0.91 -12.46
N ILE A 128 -15.77 -1.01 -13.38
CA ILE A 128 -15.21 0.11 -14.12
C ILE A 128 -15.32 -0.19 -15.61
N GLN A 129 -16.01 0.67 -16.36
CA GLN A 129 -15.89 0.74 -17.81
C GLN A 129 -15.04 1.96 -18.18
N GLY A 130 -13.94 1.74 -18.91
CA GLY A 130 -12.99 2.79 -19.28
C GLY A 130 -11.54 2.45 -18.91
N HIS A 131 -10.62 3.39 -19.11
CA HIS A 131 -9.19 3.14 -18.99
C HIS A 131 -8.63 3.57 -17.62
N VAL A 132 -8.12 2.59 -16.88
CA VAL A 132 -7.43 2.78 -15.60
C VAL A 132 -6.07 2.09 -15.58
N GLN A 133 -5.20 2.54 -14.71
CA GLN A 133 -3.90 1.93 -14.48
C GLN A 133 -3.74 1.51 -13.01
N PRO A 134 -3.23 0.31 -12.72
CA PRO A 134 -2.91 -0.76 -13.68
C PRO A 134 -4.19 -1.36 -14.33
N PRO A 135 -4.10 -1.85 -15.58
CA PRO A 135 -5.26 -2.44 -16.28
C PRO A 135 -5.70 -3.76 -15.63
N GLU A 136 -4.76 -4.51 -15.07
CA GLU A 136 -4.97 -5.78 -14.39
C GLU A 136 -4.94 -5.65 -12.87
N TRP A 137 -5.46 -6.66 -12.16
CA TRP A 137 -5.40 -6.72 -10.70
C TRP A 137 -3.97 -6.72 -10.17
N ASN A 138 -3.70 -5.78 -9.27
CA ASN A 138 -2.50 -5.80 -8.45
C ASN A 138 -2.56 -6.91 -7.38
N LYS A 139 -1.50 -7.04 -6.55
CA LYS A 139 -1.43 -8.08 -5.51
C LYS A 139 -2.53 -7.95 -4.46
N SER A 140 -2.83 -6.72 -4.02
CA SER A 140 -3.87 -6.44 -3.02
C SER A 140 -5.26 -6.75 -3.56
N GLU A 141 -5.57 -6.33 -4.79
CA GLU A 141 -6.83 -6.65 -5.48
C GLU A 141 -6.99 -8.16 -5.63
N ARG A 142 -5.95 -8.85 -6.11
CA ARG A 142 -5.96 -10.30 -6.29
C ARG A 142 -6.23 -11.05 -4.99
N LEU A 143 -5.60 -10.63 -3.88
CA LEU A 143 -5.87 -11.24 -2.58
C LEU A 143 -7.29 -10.93 -2.11
N ARG A 144 -7.68 -9.65 -2.15
CA ARG A 144 -8.90 -9.20 -1.49
C ARG A 144 -10.16 -9.58 -2.25
N LEU A 145 -10.16 -9.51 -3.58
CA LEU A 145 -11.31 -9.84 -4.42
C LEU A 145 -11.52 -11.36 -4.56
N ASN A 146 -10.54 -12.19 -4.16
CA ASN A 146 -10.71 -13.64 -3.99
C ASN A 146 -11.03 -14.05 -2.54
N PHE A 147 -11.22 -13.08 -1.64
CA PHE A 147 -11.61 -13.33 -0.25
C PHE A 147 -13.11 -13.00 -0.05
N PRO A 148 -13.85 -13.79 0.77
CA PRO A 148 -15.26 -13.53 1.05
C PRO A 148 -15.59 -12.06 1.40
N PRO A 149 -16.77 -11.55 1.01
CA PRO A 149 -17.84 -12.26 0.30
C PRO A 149 -17.65 -12.33 -1.22
N HIS A 150 -16.52 -11.88 -1.77
CA HIS A 150 -16.25 -11.98 -3.20
C HIS A 150 -15.68 -13.34 -3.57
N SER A 151 -16.07 -13.85 -4.73
CA SER A 151 -15.56 -15.08 -5.30
C SER A 151 -15.73 -15.09 -6.81
N PRO A 152 -14.96 -15.90 -7.54
CA PRO A 152 -15.25 -16.17 -8.94
C PRO A 152 -16.66 -16.76 -9.13
N PRO A 153 -17.29 -16.53 -10.31
CA PRO A 153 -16.80 -15.71 -11.42
C PRO A 153 -17.15 -14.22 -11.28
N SER A 154 -18.09 -13.87 -10.40
CA SER A 154 -18.67 -12.52 -10.32
C SER A 154 -17.68 -11.45 -9.85
N ASN A 155 -16.61 -11.85 -9.15
CA ASN A 155 -15.56 -10.92 -8.73
C ASN A 155 -14.73 -10.35 -9.89
N ALA A 156 -14.64 -11.05 -11.03
CA ALA A 156 -13.70 -10.72 -12.12
C ALA A 156 -13.92 -9.33 -12.74
N ARG A 157 -15.17 -8.84 -12.69
CA ARG A 157 -15.53 -7.50 -13.16
C ARG A 157 -15.21 -6.36 -12.18
N LEU A 158 -14.83 -6.70 -10.94
CA LEU A 158 -14.63 -5.72 -9.88
C LEU A 158 -13.18 -5.23 -9.84
N ARG A 159 -13.00 -3.96 -9.50
CA ARG A 159 -11.74 -3.31 -9.16
C ARG A 159 -11.89 -2.65 -7.79
N LEU A 160 -10.79 -2.49 -7.07
CA LEU A 160 -10.78 -1.66 -5.86
C LEU A 160 -10.50 -0.22 -6.27
N ALA A 161 -11.46 0.69 -6.05
CA ALA A 161 -11.29 2.10 -6.43
C ALA A 161 -10.06 2.76 -5.78
N CYS A 162 -9.60 2.26 -4.63
CA CYS A 162 -8.37 2.73 -3.97
C CYS A 162 -7.06 2.22 -4.57
N GLN A 163 -7.10 1.37 -5.58
CA GLN A 163 -5.93 0.70 -6.14
C GLN A 163 -5.69 1.04 -7.62
N VAL A 164 -6.50 1.94 -8.17
CA VAL A 164 -6.49 2.30 -9.59
C VAL A 164 -6.44 3.80 -9.80
N ARG A 165 -5.70 4.21 -10.84
CA ARG A 165 -5.56 5.60 -11.29
C ARG A 165 -6.33 5.81 -12.60
N VAL A 166 -6.91 6.99 -12.75
CA VAL A 166 -7.74 7.37 -13.91
C VAL A 166 -6.86 7.84 -15.07
N TYR A 167 -7.10 7.31 -16.28
CA TYR A 167 -6.38 7.66 -17.51
C TYR A 167 -7.34 7.74 -18.73
N GLY A 168 -8.60 8.07 -18.47
CA GLY A 168 -9.66 8.17 -19.48
C GLY A 168 -11.01 8.46 -18.82
N ASP A 169 -12.00 8.79 -19.63
CA ASP A 169 -13.39 8.87 -19.16
C ASP A 169 -13.84 7.49 -18.63
N LEU A 170 -14.53 7.47 -17.49
CA LEU A 170 -14.95 6.25 -16.82
C LEU A 170 -16.46 6.25 -16.54
N GLU A 171 -17.08 5.09 -16.67
CA GLU A 171 -18.36 4.76 -16.06
C GLU A 171 -18.12 3.79 -14.91
N ILE A 172 -18.64 4.13 -13.72
CA ILE A 172 -18.41 3.40 -12.48
C ILE A 172 -19.73 2.85 -11.99
N THR A 173 -19.81 1.54 -11.76
CA THR A 173 -20.98 0.92 -11.16
C THR A 173 -20.68 0.40 -9.76
N LYS A 174 -21.44 0.86 -8.77
CA LYS A 174 -21.44 0.29 -7.42
C LYS A 174 -22.64 -0.64 -7.24
N TYR A 175 -22.35 -1.83 -6.72
CA TYR A 175 -23.35 -2.86 -6.45
C TYR A 175 -23.84 -2.81 -5.01
N LYS A 176 -25.04 -3.33 -4.73
CA LYS A 176 -25.64 -3.40 -3.40
C LYS A 176 -24.89 -4.40 -2.49
N GLY A 177 -25.14 -4.28 -1.18
CA GLY A 177 -24.50 -5.08 -0.13
C GLY A 177 -23.29 -4.37 0.47
N PHE A 178 -22.85 -4.77 1.66
CA PHE A 178 -21.80 -4.05 2.40
C PHE A 178 -20.45 -3.95 1.63
N TRP A 179 -20.13 -4.96 0.81
CA TRP A 179 -18.94 -4.96 -0.06
C TRP A 179 -19.24 -4.69 -1.53
N GLY A 180 -20.52 -4.61 -1.92
CA GLY A 180 -20.92 -4.63 -3.33
C GLY A 180 -20.90 -6.04 -3.92
N GLN A 181 -21.22 -7.04 -3.11
CA GLN A 181 -21.17 -8.45 -3.49
C GLN A 181 -22.43 -8.96 -4.23
N TYR A 182 -23.49 -8.16 -4.28
CA TYR A 182 -24.73 -8.54 -4.97
C TYR A 182 -24.73 -8.10 -6.44
N GLU A 183 -25.67 -8.60 -7.23
CA GLU A 183 -25.79 -8.25 -8.65
C GLU A 183 -26.65 -7.00 -8.90
N SER A 184 -27.48 -6.61 -7.93
CA SER A 184 -28.25 -5.38 -8.03
C SER A 184 -27.34 -4.16 -7.86
N LYS A 185 -27.56 -3.15 -8.70
CA LYS A 185 -26.83 -1.87 -8.66
C LYS A 185 -27.38 -0.98 -7.55
N CYS A 186 -26.55 -0.16 -6.93
CA CYS A 186 -27.03 0.94 -6.12
C CYS A 186 -27.71 1.95 -7.06
N GLU A 187 -29.01 2.17 -6.87
CA GLU A 187 -29.64 3.40 -7.33
C GLU A 187 -29.04 4.52 -6.48
N GLY A 188 -28.81 5.68 -7.07
CA GLY A 188 -28.29 6.76 -6.28
C GLY A 188 -28.84 8.11 -6.69
N GLU A 189 -28.87 8.93 -5.66
CA GLU A 189 -29.07 10.36 -5.70
C GLU A 189 -27.70 10.98 -5.47
N ARG A 190 -27.41 12.11 -6.11
CA ARG A 190 -26.17 12.86 -5.88
C ARG A 190 -26.13 13.26 -4.40
N GLY A 191 -25.39 12.51 -3.60
CA GLY A 191 -25.27 12.77 -2.17
C GLY A 191 -24.27 13.88 -1.89
N ASP A 192 -24.54 14.73 -0.90
CA ASP A 192 -23.55 15.61 -0.28
C ASP A 192 -22.63 14.78 0.64
N PHE A 193 -21.85 13.87 0.06
CA PHE A 193 -20.89 13.09 0.83
C PHE A 193 -19.76 14.01 1.29
N SER A 194 -19.51 14.06 2.59
CA SER A 194 -18.31 14.63 3.16
C SER A 194 -17.47 13.55 3.83
N ALA A 195 -16.16 13.60 3.58
CA ALA A 195 -15.18 12.71 4.21
C ALA A 195 -15.24 12.87 5.74
N PRO A 196 -15.59 11.82 6.51
CA PRO A 196 -15.79 11.94 7.96
C PRO A 196 -14.54 12.38 8.74
N PHE A 197 -13.35 12.19 8.14
CA PHE A 197 -12.07 12.49 8.76
C PHE A 197 -11.31 13.64 8.05
N GLY A 198 -11.97 14.39 7.18
CA GLY A 198 -11.34 15.47 6.42
C GLY A 198 -10.13 14.97 5.63
N ASP A 199 -8.98 15.66 5.73
CA ASP A 199 -7.75 15.29 5.01
C ASP A 199 -7.16 13.93 5.43
N LEU A 200 -7.42 13.50 6.67
CA LEU A 200 -6.95 12.19 7.16
C LEU A 200 -7.58 11.01 6.41
N GLU A 201 -8.69 11.25 5.71
CA GLU A 201 -9.40 10.28 4.87
C GLU A 201 -8.51 9.68 3.76
N PHE A 202 -7.49 10.42 3.34
CA PHE A 202 -6.67 10.14 2.16
C PHE A 202 -5.22 9.74 2.52
N VAL A 203 -4.84 9.74 3.80
CA VAL A 203 -3.45 9.52 4.23
C VAL A 203 -2.92 8.13 3.85
N LEU A 204 -3.81 7.15 3.71
CA LEU A 204 -3.45 5.76 3.38
C LEU A 204 -3.76 5.39 1.91
N ASP A 205 -4.13 6.37 1.09
CA ASP A 205 -4.28 6.19 -0.35
C ASP A 205 -2.86 6.11 -1.00
N PRO A 206 -2.59 5.13 -1.88
CA PRO A 206 -1.25 4.87 -2.44
C PRO A 206 -0.88 5.73 -3.67
#